data_AF-A0A0M3J0W9-F1
#
_entry.id   AF-A0A0M3J0W9-F1
#
_cell.length_a   1.000
_cell.length_b   1.000
_cell.length_c   1.000
_cell.angle_alpha   90.00
_cell.angle_beta   90.00
_cell.angle_gamma   90.00
#
_symmetry.space_group_name_H-M   'P 1'
#
loop_
_entity.id
_entity.type
_entity.pdbx_description
1 polymer ?
#
loop_
_entity_poly.entity_id
_entity_poly.type
_entity_poly.pdbx_seq_one_letter_code
_entity_poly.pdbx_strand_id
1 'polypeptide(L)'
;MPHSCNAICGKSRGFGCPHKCSEQCHPGPCPECPAMVTRSCNCGAETKAIRCGTTPEFQCSKVCDKILNCGVHKCAKVCHKGGCGVCEEVIVQTCYCGLDERTVPCTALNLQSDSYSCGAPCDGMYSCGIHKCDMRCHLKKDEDGSCGPCSLSPEKKENCPCGRSKIVDLIDKPREKCTDPIPTCDNICGKVLLCGSKDKPHRCKQKCHTGPCPPCPDNSSIVCRCKSLKKTIPCKEFLRYSDSNPFTCERRCRKLKSCQNHRCQAMCCVDTEHFCMQICNKKLDCGNHNCDRLCHVGQCPRCLQASFEEQYCLCGHTVREPPIPCGTPLPPCDQPCSRQHACEHPPMHSCHSEPECPPCTVLTQKECYGGHEIRSNIPCYLNDVSCGRPCDKALPCGVHTCKRICHPGECLTAENPVCKQPCTIPREGQACDHACGLPCHGKEPCPKSVCTEKIMVTCACQRKTAEMRCVDVERAYQKMMAVRVSEASEESDSSQKRILKRSPSMDKYRW
;
A
#
# COMPACT_ATOMS: atom_id res chain seq x y z
N MET A 1 -51.71 13.85 62.27
CA MET A 1 -51.97 13.12 61.00
C MET A 1 -52.16 14.13 59.88
N PRO A 2 -51.29 14.13 58.87
CA PRO A 2 -51.79 14.15 57.50
C PRO A 2 -50.99 13.22 56.56
N HIS A 3 -51.68 12.60 55.59
CA HIS A 3 -51.18 11.76 54.48
C HIS A 3 -51.09 10.24 54.63
N SER A 4 -51.70 9.62 55.65
CA SER A 4 -51.99 8.18 55.61
C SER A 4 -53.45 7.95 55.27
N CYS A 5 -53.73 7.44 54.07
CA CYS A 5 -55.01 6.79 53.82
C CYS A 5 -55.15 5.66 54.85
N ASN A 6 -56.20 5.62 55.66
CA ASN A 6 -56.44 4.49 56.57
C ASN A 6 -56.82 3.19 55.82
N ALA A 7 -56.44 3.10 54.54
CA ALA A 7 -56.66 1.99 53.64
C ALA A 7 -55.48 1.01 53.68
N ILE A 8 -55.73 -0.22 53.25
CA ILE A 8 -54.70 -1.25 53.09
C ILE A 8 -53.80 -0.85 51.91
N CYS A 9 -52.48 -0.94 52.09
CA CYS A 9 -51.46 -0.47 51.13
C CYS A 9 -51.58 -1.15 49.76
N GLY A 10 -51.80 -2.47 49.70
CA GLY A 10 -52.10 -3.20 48.46
C GLY A 10 -50.97 -3.28 47.42
N LYS A 11 -49.85 -2.56 47.62
CA LYS A 11 -48.67 -2.59 46.73
C LYS A 11 -48.02 -3.97 46.69
N SER A 12 -47.42 -4.30 45.54
CA SER A 12 -46.58 -5.49 45.37
C SER A 12 -45.31 -5.35 46.22
N ARG A 13 -44.99 -6.40 46.98
CA ARG A 13 -43.73 -6.49 47.73
C ARG A 13 -42.58 -6.80 46.76
N GLY A 14 -41.35 -6.40 47.11
CA GLY A 14 -40.15 -6.67 46.31
C GLY A 14 -39.90 -8.17 46.05
N PHE A 15 -39.07 -8.48 45.04
CA PHE A 15 -38.66 -9.84 44.63
C PHE A 15 -39.80 -10.75 44.11
N GLY A 16 -40.76 -10.20 43.36
CA GLY A 16 -41.75 -11.01 42.62
C GLY A 16 -42.75 -11.76 43.50
N CYS A 17 -42.98 -11.29 44.72
CA CYS A 17 -43.96 -11.88 45.62
C CYS A 17 -45.38 -11.71 45.04
N PRO A 18 -46.18 -12.79 44.89
CA PRO A 18 -47.57 -12.70 44.43
C PRO A 18 -48.52 -12.10 45.49
N HIS A 19 -48.05 -11.89 46.72
CA HIS A 19 -48.87 -11.43 47.85
C HIS A 19 -48.81 -9.90 48.01
N LYS A 20 -49.99 -9.26 47.93
CA LYS A 20 -50.17 -7.81 48.12
C LYS A 20 -49.92 -7.40 49.58
N CYS A 21 -49.42 -6.17 49.79
CA CYS A 21 -49.20 -5.63 51.13
C CYS A 21 -50.51 -5.49 51.92
N SER A 22 -50.58 -6.15 53.07
CA SER A 22 -51.74 -6.18 53.98
C SER A 22 -51.68 -5.10 55.08
N GLU A 23 -50.59 -4.35 55.15
CA GLU A 23 -50.40 -3.28 56.13
C GLU A 23 -51.15 -2.01 55.73
N GLN A 24 -51.46 -1.15 56.70
CA GLN A 24 -52.03 0.18 56.45
C GLN A 24 -51.06 1.03 55.61
N CYS A 25 -51.58 2.01 54.84
CA CYS A 25 -50.78 2.90 54.01
C CYS A 25 -49.58 3.47 54.79
N HIS A 26 -48.37 3.02 54.45
CA HIS A 26 -47.13 3.42 55.10
C HIS A 26 -46.18 4.11 54.09
N PRO A 27 -45.41 5.12 54.52
CA PRO A 27 -44.35 5.70 53.70
C PRO A 27 -43.10 4.81 53.75
N GLY A 28 -42.66 4.31 52.58
CA GLY A 28 -41.47 3.46 52.43
C GLY A 28 -41.71 2.14 51.70
N PRO A 29 -40.66 1.36 51.39
CA PRO A 29 -40.80 0.03 50.78
C PRO A 29 -41.56 -0.92 51.69
N CYS A 30 -42.41 -1.78 51.11
CA CYS A 30 -43.23 -2.72 51.88
C CYS A 30 -42.36 -3.75 52.62
N PRO A 31 -42.70 -4.09 53.88
CA PRO A 31 -41.99 -5.11 54.65
C PRO A 31 -42.13 -6.50 54.01
N GLU A 32 -41.21 -7.41 54.36
CA GLU A 32 -41.18 -8.79 53.87
C GLU A 32 -42.54 -9.49 54.04
N CYS A 33 -42.87 -10.40 53.13
CA CYS A 33 -44.14 -11.11 53.22
C CYS A 33 -44.12 -12.11 54.39
N PRO A 34 -45.15 -12.10 55.27
CA PRO A 34 -45.26 -13.10 56.34
C PRO A 34 -45.60 -14.51 55.82
N ALA A 35 -46.00 -14.65 54.55
CA ALA A 35 -46.30 -15.93 53.96
C ALA A 35 -45.03 -16.78 53.78
N MET A 36 -45.04 -18.00 54.30
CA MET A 36 -43.99 -18.98 54.08
C MET A 36 -44.22 -19.71 52.76
N VAL A 37 -43.18 -19.79 51.94
CA VAL A 37 -43.16 -20.58 50.70
C VAL A 37 -42.11 -21.68 50.84
N THR A 38 -42.46 -22.91 50.46
CA THR A 38 -41.52 -24.01 50.40
C THR A 38 -40.67 -23.87 49.14
N ARG A 39 -39.35 -23.70 49.29
CA ARG A 39 -38.41 -23.73 48.16
C ARG A 39 -37.48 -24.93 48.27
N SER A 40 -37.29 -25.61 47.15
CA SER A 40 -36.32 -26.68 47.00
C SER A 40 -34.92 -26.11 46.72
N CYS A 41 -33.91 -26.82 47.21
CA CYS A 41 -32.52 -26.53 46.90
C CYS A 41 -32.25 -26.71 45.40
N ASN A 42 -31.26 -26.00 44.85
CA ASN A 42 -30.85 -26.16 43.44
C ASN A 42 -30.47 -27.61 43.06
N CYS A 43 -30.09 -28.45 44.03
CA CYS A 43 -29.83 -29.88 43.81
C CYS A 43 -31.06 -30.79 43.96
N GLY A 44 -32.20 -30.25 44.43
CA GLY A 44 -33.44 -30.97 44.69
C GLY A 44 -33.48 -31.81 45.98
N ALA A 45 -32.36 -31.92 46.71
CA ALA A 45 -32.22 -32.85 47.84
C ALA A 45 -32.83 -32.39 49.18
N GLU A 46 -33.26 -31.12 49.27
CA GLU A 46 -33.85 -30.58 50.49
C GLU A 46 -34.82 -29.44 50.16
N THR A 47 -35.94 -29.38 50.88
CA THR A 47 -36.93 -28.31 50.81
C THR A 47 -36.99 -27.60 52.14
N LYS A 48 -36.93 -26.26 52.14
CA LYS A 48 -37.06 -25.44 53.35
C LYS A 48 -38.17 -24.42 53.17
N ALA A 49 -39.01 -24.25 54.20
CA ALA A 49 -39.99 -23.18 54.25
C ALA A 49 -39.26 -21.87 54.54
N ILE A 50 -39.20 -20.98 53.54
CA ILE A 50 -38.60 -19.65 53.65
C ILE A 50 -39.67 -18.57 53.46
N ARG A 51 -39.46 -17.38 54.01
CA ARG A 51 -40.39 -16.26 53.82
C ARG A 51 -40.41 -15.81 52.36
N CYS A 52 -41.59 -15.50 51.86
CA CYS A 52 -41.78 -15.10 50.48
C CYS A 52 -41.15 -13.70 50.25
N GLY A 53 -40.08 -13.64 49.45
CA GLY A 53 -39.39 -12.40 49.05
C GLY A 53 -38.01 -12.15 49.66
N THR A 54 -37.46 -13.07 50.46
CA THR A 54 -36.15 -12.85 51.15
C THR A 54 -34.93 -13.18 50.28
N THR A 55 -34.89 -14.31 49.55
CA THR A 55 -33.80 -14.66 48.62
C THR A 55 -34.26 -15.62 47.51
N PRO A 56 -33.72 -15.51 46.27
CA PRO A 56 -34.09 -16.38 45.16
C PRO A 56 -33.42 -17.77 45.19
N GLU A 57 -32.26 -17.91 45.83
CA GLU A 57 -31.44 -19.14 45.77
C GLU A 57 -31.25 -19.77 47.16
N PHE A 58 -31.61 -21.05 47.29
CA PHE A 58 -31.36 -21.89 48.46
C PHE A 58 -30.34 -22.97 48.08
N GLN A 59 -29.20 -23.00 48.77
CA GLN A 59 -28.15 -24.00 48.62
C GLN A 59 -28.06 -24.81 49.92
N CYS A 60 -28.19 -26.13 49.84
CA CYS A 60 -28.08 -27.01 51.00
C CYS A 60 -26.62 -27.34 51.30
N SER A 61 -26.33 -27.75 52.53
CA SER A 61 -24.98 -28.16 52.96
C SER A 61 -24.71 -29.65 52.72
N LYS A 62 -25.57 -30.35 51.97
CA LYS A 62 -25.38 -31.78 51.65
C LYS A 62 -24.36 -31.95 50.53
N VAL A 63 -23.53 -32.98 50.64
CA VAL A 63 -22.66 -33.45 49.55
C VAL A 63 -23.52 -33.97 48.40
N CYS A 64 -23.05 -33.77 47.17
CA CYS A 64 -23.85 -34.07 45.96
C CYS A 64 -24.07 -35.58 45.77
N ASP A 65 -23.12 -36.43 46.17
CA ASP A 65 -23.14 -37.91 46.11
C ASP A 65 -23.41 -38.55 44.73
N LYS A 66 -23.60 -37.74 43.69
CA LYS A 66 -23.76 -38.19 42.30
C LYS A 66 -22.46 -38.81 41.78
N ILE A 67 -22.60 -39.85 40.99
CA ILE A 67 -21.47 -40.54 40.34
C ILE A 67 -20.77 -39.58 39.37
N LEU A 68 -19.44 -39.49 39.46
CA LEU A 68 -18.59 -38.69 38.57
C LEU A 68 -18.51 -39.32 37.16
N ASN A 69 -17.89 -38.62 36.22
CA ASN A 69 -17.69 -39.09 34.84
C ASN A 69 -16.96 -40.44 34.72
N CYS A 70 -16.29 -40.91 35.77
CA CYS A 70 -15.60 -42.20 35.82
C CYS A 70 -16.53 -43.40 36.07
N GLY A 71 -17.78 -43.19 36.49
CA GLY A 71 -18.74 -44.27 36.74
C GLY A 71 -18.58 -45.01 38.08
N VAL A 72 -17.46 -44.80 38.80
CA VAL A 72 -17.15 -45.50 40.06
C VAL A 72 -17.13 -44.55 41.27
N HIS A 73 -16.51 -43.37 41.14
CA HIS A 73 -16.37 -42.41 42.25
C HIS A 73 -17.56 -41.46 42.40
N LYS A 74 -17.86 -41.06 43.64
CA LYS A 74 -18.95 -40.13 43.99
C LYS A 74 -18.43 -38.70 44.17
N CYS A 75 -19.25 -37.71 43.84
CA CYS A 75 -18.91 -36.29 43.95
C CYS A 75 -18.86 -35.83 45.42
N ALA A 76 -17.66 -35.49 45.90
CA ALA A 76 -17.43 -34.96 47.25
C ALA A 76 -17.77 -33.46 47.42
N LYS A 77 -18.17 -32.75 46.35
CA LYS A 77 -18.48 -31.32 46.43
C LYS A 77 -19.81 -31.08 47.15
N VAL A 78 -19.81 -30.11 48.07
CA VAL A 78 -21.03 -29.59 48.70
C VAL A 78 -21.92 -28.97 47.61
N CYS A 79 -23.21 -29.31 47.62
CA CYS A 79 -24.26 -28.92 46.68
C CYS A 79 -23.83 -27.87 45.64
N HIS A 80 -23.63 -28.27 44.38
CA HIS A 80 -23.25 -27.35 43.30
C HIS A 80 -24.30 -27.33 42.18
N LYS A 81 -24.33 -26.26 41.38
CA LYS A 81 -25.23 -26.08 40.23
C LYS A 81 -24.56 -26.64 38.97
N GLY A 82 -25.23 -27.56 38.26
CA GLY A 82 -24.70 -28.20 37.05
C GLY A 82 -24.30 -29.68 37.22
N GLY A 83 -23.80 -30.30 36.15
CA GLY A 83 -23.29 -31.69 36.19
C GLY A 83 -22.02 -31.82 37.04
N CYS A 84 -21.77 -33.01 37.59
CA CYS A 84 -20.54 -33.27 38.35
C CYS A 84 -19.34 -33.34 37.40
N GLY A 85 -18.21 -32.76 37.82
CA GLY A 85 -17.01 -32.61 37.01
C GLY A 85 -16.23 -33.92 36.78
N VAL A 86 -15.00 -33.78 36.28
CA VAL A 86 -14.07 -34.90 36.08
C VAL A 86 -13.59 -35.47 37.42
N CYS A 87 -13.33 -36.77 37.45
CA CYS A 87 -12.69 -37.43 38.58
C CYS A 87 -11.23 -36.97 38.73
N GLU A 88 -10.84 -36.58 39.94
CA GLU A 88 -9.49 -36.13 40.28
C GLU A 88 -8.56 -37.30 40.67
N GLU A 89 -9.11 -38.51 40.80
CA GLU A 89 -8.34 -39.73 41.03
C GLU A 89 -7.56 -40.13 39.77
N VAL A 90 -6.41 -40.78 39.99
CA VAL A 90 -5.56 -41.31 38.93
C VAL A 90 -5.45 -42.81 39.05
N ILE A 91 -5.28 -43.48 37.91
CA ILE A 91 -5.04 -44.93 37.84
C ILE A 91 -3.65 -45.18 37.24
N VAL A 92 -2.95 -46.16 37.77
CA VAL A 92 -1.65 -46.61 37.26
C VAL A 92 -1.91 -47.75 36.28
N GLN A 93 -1.44 -47.58 35.04
CA GLN A 93 -1.46 -48.62 34.03
C GLN A 93 -0.04 -49.09 33.76
N THR A 94 0.16 -50.40 33.69
CA THR A 94 1.48 -51.00 33.43
C THR A 94 1.66 -51.28 31.93
N CYS A 95 2.86 -51.09 31.41
CA CYS A 95 3.16 -51.42 30.03
C CYS A 95 3.07 -52.93 29.81
N TYR A 96 2.63 -53.40 28.63
CA TYR A 96 2.76 -54.82 28.24
C TYR A 96 4.21 -55.33 28.28
N CYS A 97 5.18 -54.42 28.25
CA CYS A 97 6.60 -54.69 28.38
C CYS A 97 7.08 -54.88 29.83
N GLY A 98 6.30 -54.44 30.83
CA GLY A 98 6.68 -54.44 32.25
C GLY A 98 7.79 -53.45 32.63
N LEU A 99 8.33 -52.68 31.68
CA LEU A 99 9.46 -51.75 31.88
C LEU A 99 9.02 -50.30 32.14
N ASP A 100 7.75 -50.00 31.94
CA ASP A 100 7.21 -48.65 32.00
C ASP A 100 5.82 -48.69 32.63
N GLU A 101 5.51 -47.67 33.42
CA GLU A 101 4.23 -47.50 34.09
C GLU A 101 3.79 -46.06 33.89
N ARG A 102 2.52 -45.86 33.53
CA ARG A 102 1.97 -44.52 33.35
C ARG A 102 0.80 -44.28 34.29
N THR A 103 0.72 -43.06 34.77
CA THR A 103 -0.40 -42.58 35.58
C THR A 103 -1.37 -41.81 34.68
N VAL A 104 -2.61 -42.28 34.55
CA VAL A 104 -3.64 -41.66 33.71
C VAL A 104 -4.86 -41.26 34.55
N PRO A 105 -5.62 -40.22 34.16
CA PRO A 105 -6.80 -39.81 34.91
C PRO A 105 -7.87 -40.90 34.93
N CYS A 106 -8.57 -41.02 36.05
CA CYS A 106 -9.67 -41.95 36.24
C CYS A 106 -10.85 -41.59 35.33
N THR A 107 -11.01 -42.32 34.24
CA THR A 107 -12.12 -42.20 33.28
C THR A 107 -12.70 -43.57 32.98
N ALA A 108 -13.96 -43.62 32.56
CA ALA A 108 -14.64 -44.88 32.23
C ALA A 108 -13.92 -45.72 31.15
N LEU A 109 -13.13 -45.08 30.28
CA LEU A 109 -12.28 -45.74 29.28
C LEU A 109 -11.00 -46.31 29.89
N ASN A 110 -10.33 -45.55 30.75
CA ASN A 110 -9.06 -46.00 31.33
C ASN A 110 -9.26 -47.15 32.34
N LEU A 111 -10.43 -47.22 32.98
CA LEU A 111 -10.84 -48.33 33.86
C LEU A 111 -11.06 -49.68 33.14
N GLN A 112 -11.11 -49.70 31.79
CA GLN A 112 -11.31 -50.95 31.03
C GLN A 112 -10.01 -51.70 30.75
N SER A 113 -8.85 -51.05 30.94
CA SER A 113 -7.55 -51.65 30.63
C SER A 113 -6.54 -51.28 31.70
N ASP A 114 -6.05 -52.28 32.43
CA ASP A 114 -4.97 -52.10 33.41
C ASP A 114 -3.58 -52.03 32.75
N SER A 115 -3.52 -52.31 31.45
CA SER A 115 -2.28 -52.42 30.67
C SER A 115 -2.28 -51.59 29.39
N TYR A 116 -1.13 -51.04 29.00
CA TYR A 116 -0.97 -50.23 27.78
C TYR A 116 0.26 -50.62 26.94
N SER A 117 0.27 -50.20 25.67
CA SER A 117 1.45 -50.28 24.81
C SER A 117 2.23 -48.96 24.85
N CYS A 118 3.49 -48.99 25.26
CA CYS A 118 4.37 -47.82 25.25
C CYS A 118 4.86 -47.44 23.85
N GLY A 119 4.63 -48.30 22.83
CA GLY A 119 5.06 -48.07 21.46
C GLY A 119 6.57 -48.22 21.19
N ALA A 120 7.38 -48.54 22.21
CA ALA A 120 8.79 -48.90 22.07
C ALA A 120 8.97 -50.18 21.21
N PRO A 121 10.11 -50.36 20.51
CA PRO A 121 10.42 -51.63 19.85
C PRO A 121 10.44 -52.77 20.89
N CYS A 122 9.87 -53.92 20.55
CA CYS A 122 9.84 -55.07 21.44
C CYS A 122 11.20 -55.80 21.42
N ASP A 123 11.88 -55.91 22.57
CA ASP A 123 13.13 -56.68 22.69
C ASP A 123 12.91 -58.20 22.79
N GLY A 124 11.66 -58.66 22.74
CA GLY A 124 11.32 -60.08 22.80
C GLY A 124 11.73 -60.85 21.54
N MET A 125 11.84 -62.18 21.66
CA MET A 125 12.02 -63.08 20.52
C MET A 125 10.68 -63.67 20.07
N TYR A 126 10.59 -64.03 18.80
CA TYR A 126 9.50 -64.90 18.32
C TYR A 126 9.67 -66.32 18.89
N SER A 127 8.61 -67.12 18.85
CA SER A 127 8.61 -68.52 19.33
C SER A 127 9.65 -69.43 18.66
N CYS A 128 10.27 -68.99 17.56
CA CYS A 128 11.36 -69.70 16.90
C CYS A 128 12.73 -69.53 17.57
N GLY A 129 12.89 -68.64 18.56
CA GLY A 129 14.14 -68.42 19.31
C GLY A 129 15.32 -67.81 18.53
N ILE A 130 15.18 -67.63 17.21
CA ILE A 130 16.25 -67.12 16.32
C ILE A 130 16.00 -65.67 15.90
N HIS A 131 14.74 -65.30 15.66
CA HIS A 131 14.38 -63.98 15.15
C HIS A 131 13.85 -63.07 16.26
N LYS A 132 14.40 -61.85 16.33
CA LYS A 132 13.91 -60.80 17.22
C LYS A 132 12.56 -60.27 16.75
N CYS A 133 11.75 -59.79 17.69
CA CYS A 133 10.45 -59.23 17.38
C CYS A 133 10.59 -57.89 16.64
N ASP A 134 9.99 -57.78 15.45
CA ASP A 134 9.96 -56.53 14.68
C ASP A 134 8.76 -55.64 15.05
N MET A 135 7.92 -56.08 16.00
CA MET A 135 6.73 -55.35 16.43
C MET A 135 7.06 -54.33 17.53
N ARG A 136 6.23 -53.29 17.61
CA ARG A 136 6.20 -52.40 18.78
C ARG A 136 5.58 -53.13 19.97
N CYS A 137 5.79 -52.62 21.18
CA CYS A 137 5.23 -53.14 22.43
C CYS A 137 3.78 -53.62 22.22
N HIS A 138 3.55 -54.90 22.46
CA HIS A 138 2.27 -55.54 22.23
C HIS A 138 2.00 -56.55 23.34
N LEU A 139 0.75 -56.97 23.46
CA LEU A 139 0.37 -58.05 24.37
C LEU A 139 1.07 -59.34 23.95
N LYS A 140 1.88 -59.91 24.84
CA LYS A 140 2.48 -61.24 24.68
C LYS A 140 1.44 -62.28 25.10
N LYS A 141 1.02 -63.13 24.16
CA LYS A 141 -0.06 -64.12 24.39
C LYS A 141 0.46 -65.45 24.93
N ASP A 142 1.76 -65.69 24.83
CA ASP A 142 2.38 -66.95 25.25
C ASP A 142 2.88 -66.84 26.70
N GLU A 143 2.66 -67.87 27.52
CA GLU A 143 3.10 -67.93 28.93
C GLU A 143 4.62 -67.83 29.07
N ASP A 144 5.38 -68.24 28.04
CA ASP A 144 6.85 -68.09 27.95
C ASP A 144 7.32 -66.66 27.61
N GLY A 145 6.41 -65.68 27.50
CA GLY A 145 6.77 -64.29 27.16
C GLY A 145 7.26 -64.09 25.72
N SER A 146 6.95 -65.06 24.85
CA SER A 146 7.25 -65.07 23.42
C SER A 146 6.33 -64.10 22.64
N CYS A 147 6.84 -63.56 21.53
CA CYS A 147 6.08 -62.63 20.68
C CYS A 147 5.20 -63.35 19.62
N GLY A 148 4.83 -64.62 19.86
CA GLY A 148 4.07 -65.46 18.94
C GLY A 148 4.89 -66.04 17.78
N PRO A 149 4.24 -66.62 16.75
CA PRO A 149 4.93 -67.29 15.64
C PRO A 149 5.70 -66.30 14.76
N CYS A 150 6.89 -66.72 14.34
CA CYS A 150 7.81 -65.92 13.54
C CYS A 150 7.21 -65.48 12.19
N SER A 151 7.43 -64.22 11.81
CA SER A 151 7.04 -63.66 10.51
C SER A 151 7.69 -64.36 9.30
N LEU A 152 8.72 -65.16 9.51
CA LEU A 152 9.41 -65.98 8.50
C LEU A 152 9.04 -67.46 8.56
N SER A 153 8.16 -67.85 9.49
CA SER A 153 7.63 -69.21 9.62
C SER A 153 6.92 -69.64 8.33
N PRO A 154 7.06 -70.92 7.92
CA PRO A 154 6.32 -71.49 6.79
C PRO A 154 4.81 -71.23 6.84
N GLU A 155 4.22 -71.24 8.04
CA GLU A 155 2.79 -70.98 8.25
C GLU A 155 2.36 -69.54 7.93
N LYS A 156 3.26 -68.56 8.11
CA LYS A 156 2.96 -67.13 7.84
C LYS A 156 3.40 -66.67 6.46
N LYS A 157 4.42 -67.32 5.87
CA LYS A 157 4.91 -67.01 4.53
C LYS A 157 4.59 -68.14 3.57
N GLU A 158 3.40 -68.07 3.00
CA GLU A 158 2.94 -69.02 1.99
C GLU A 158 3.34 -68.63 0.57
N ASN A 159 3.74 -67.37 0.33
CA ASN A 159 3.97 -66.83 -1.02
C ASN A 159 5.43 -66.41 -1.24
N CYS A 160 5.84 -66.40 -2.52
CA CYS A 160 7.11 -65.83 -2.98
C CYS A 160 7.35 -64.43 -2.39
N PRO A 161 8.59 -63.91 -2.40
CA PRO A 161 8.88 -62.52 -2.03
C PRO A 161 8.05 -61.49 -2.80
N CYS A 162 7.51 -61.86 -3.96
CA CYS A 162 6.64 -61.08 -4.83
C CYS A 162 5.12 -61.19 -4.55
N GLY A 163 4.68 -62.09 -3.66
CA GLY A 163 3.28 -62.37 -3.35
C GLY A 163 2.47 -63.14 -4.42
N ARG A 164 2.96 -63.28 -5.65
CA ARG A 164 2.17 -63.82 -6.79
C ARG A 164 2.08 -65.34 -6.88
N SER A 165 3.10 -66.06 -6.43
CA SER A 165 3.17 -67.52 -6.51
C SER A 165 3.25 -68.09 -5.11
N LYS A 166 2.57 -69.22 -4.84
CA LYS A 166 2.73 -69.93 -3.56
C LYS A 166 4.09 -70.62 -3.55
N ILE A 167 4.70 -70.70 -2.37
CA ILE A 167 6.02 -71.32 -2.17
C ILE A 167 5.95 -72.82 -2.47
N VAL A 168 4.84 -73.48 -2.12
CA VAL A 168 4.63 -74.92 -2.33
C VAL A 168 4.74 -75.30 -3.81
N ASP A 169 4.35 -74.41 -4.73
CA ASP A 169 4.39 -74.65 -6.18
C ASP A 169 5.80 -74.43 -6.78
N LEU A 170 6.77 -73.94 -5.99
CA LEU A 170 8.10 -73.52 -6.45
C LEU A 170 9.23 -74.43 -5.95
N ILE A 171 8.95 -75.34 -5.01
CA ILE A 171 9.95 -76.20 -4.38
C ILE A 171 9.39 -77.61 -4.21
N ASP A 172 10.20 -78.62 -4.56
CA ASP A 172 9.86 -80.04 -4.39
C ASP A 172 9.78 -80.48 -2.92
N LYS A 173 10.40 -79.73 -1.99
CA LYS A 173 10.34 -79.97 -0.54
C LYS A 173 9.86 -78.71 0.19
N PRO A 174 8.81 -78.79 1.03
CA PRO A 174 8.32 -77.66 1.80
C PRO A 174 9.34 -77.20 2.84
N ARG A 175 9.37 -75.89 3.14
CA ARG A 175 10.22 -75.33 4.19
C ARG A 175 9.75 -75.84 5.55
N GLU A 176 10.67 -76.30 6.38
CA GLU A 176 10.37 -76.78 7.74
C GLU A 176 10.80 -75.75 8.80
N LYS A 177 11.83 -74.94 8.50
CA LYS A 177 12.40 -73.98 9.44
C LYS A 177 12.29 -72.56 8.91
N CYS A 178 12.15 -71.59 9.83
CA CYS A 178 12.11 -70.17 9.49
C CYS A 178 13.43 -69.63 8.88
N THR A 179 14.53 -70.38 8.99
CA THR A 179 15.84 -70.09 8.42
C THR A 179 16.01 -70.54 6.97
N ASP A 180 15.13 -71.40 6.46
CA ASP A 180 15.26 -71.95 5.11
C ASP A 180 15.11 -70.81 4.08
N PRO A 181 15.86 -70.79 2.96
CA PRO A 181 15.76 -69.72 1.98
C PRO A 181 14.37 -69.68 1.33
N ILE A 182 13.84 -68.47 1.12
CA ILE A 182 12.55 -68.26 0.45
C ILE A 182 12.78 -68.28 -1.07
N PRO A 183 12.15 -69.18 -1.84
CA PRO A 183 12.36 -69.27 -3.27
C PRO A 183 11.76 -68.08 -4.03
N THR A 184 12.42 -67.69 -5.11
CA THR A 184 11.98 -66.65 -6.04
C THR A 184 11.33 -67.29 -7.26
N CYS A 185 10.17 -66.79 -7.70
CA CYS A 185 9.57 -67.26 -8.95
C CYS A 185 9.99 -66.43 -10.17
N ASP A 186 9.76 -66.94 -11.37
CA ASP A 186 10.12 -66.25 -12.62
C ASP A 186 9.24 -65.04 -12.98
N ASN A 187 8.23 -64.73 -12.16
CA ASN A 187 7.36 -63.57 -12.37
C ASN A 187 8.10 -62.25 -12.07
N ILE A 188 7.68 -61.19 -12.76
CA ILE A 188 8.12 -59.82 -12.45
C ILE A 188 7.71 -59.50 -11.00
N CYS A 189 8.61 -58.92 -10.22
CA CYS A 189 8.41 -58.63 -8.80
C CYS A 189 7.19 -57.72 -8.56
N GLY A 190 7.03 -56.64 -9.34
CA GLY A 190 5.85 -55.78 -9.32
C GLY A 190 5.62 -54.98 -8.02
N LYS A 191 6.54 -55.08 -7.05
CA LYS A 191 6.53 -54.28 -5.80
C LYS A 191 6.53 -52.79 -6.12
N VAL A 192 5.71 -52.05 -5.38
CA VAL A 192 5.63 -50.59 -5.48
C VAL A 192 6.90 -50.00 -4.86
N LEU A 193 7.63 -49.22 -5.66
CA LEU A 193 8.84 -48.54 -5.23
C LEU A 193 8.49 -47.20 -4.59
N LEU A 194 9.42 -46.67 -3.79
CA LEU A 194 9.30 -45.33 -3.18
C LEU A 194 9.47 -44.18 -4.19
N CYS A 195 9.65 -44.49 -5.47
CA CYS A 195 9.76 -43.52 -6.56
C CYS A 195 8.52 -43.53 -7.46
N GLY A 196 8.32 -42.42 -8.20
CA GLY A 196 7.11 -42.15 -8.97
C GLY A 196 6.24 -41.08 -8.31
N SER A 197 5.31 -40.50 -9.09
CA SER A 197 4.31 -39.57 -8.55
C SER A 197 3.32 -40.31 -7.63
N LYS A 198 2.72 -39.60 -6.66
CA LYS A 198 1.68 -40.17 -5.78
C LYS A 198 0.55 -40.87 -6.55
N ASP A 199 0.21 -40.35 -7.73
CA ASP A 199 -0.87 -40.90 -8.58
C ASP A 199 -0.46 -42.13 -9.39
N LYS A 200 0.85 -42.31 -9.64
CA LYS A 200 1.42 -43.41 -10.44
C LYS A 200 2.79 -43.81 -9.88
N PRO A 201 2.83 -44.59 -8.79
CA PRO A 201 4.09 -45.03 -8.23
C PRO A 201 4.72 -46.10 -9.13
N HIS A 202 6.05 -46.08 -9.23
CA HIS A 202 6.76 -47.03 -10.08
C HIS A 202 6.71 -48.43 -9.48
N ARG A 203 6.69 -49.44 -10.35
CA ARG A 203 6.68 -50.86 -9.96
C ARG A 203 7.99 -51.51 -10.39
N CYS A 204 8.51 -52.42 -9.57
CA CYS A 204 9.73 -53.15 -9.88
C CYS A 204 9.53 -54.01 -11.14
N LYS A 205 10.35 -53.76 -12.17
CA LYS A 205 10.36 -54.47 -13.47
C LYS A 205 11.27 -55.71 -13.50
N GLN A 206 12.02 -55.97 -12.43
CA GLN A 206 12.91 -57.12 -12.33
C GLN A 206 12.15 -58.41 -12.00
N LYS A 207 12.75 -59.56 -12.30
CA LYS A 207 12.27 -60.87 -11.81
C LYS A 207 12.22 -60.89 -10.28
N CYS A 208 11.48 -61.84 -9.70
CA CYS A 208 11.43 -62.02 -8.26
C CYS A 208 12.86 -62.17 -7.71
N HIS A 209 13.18 -61.41 -6.68
CA HIS A 209 14.49 -61.38 -6.06
C HIS A 209 14.33 -61.32 -4.54
N THR A 210 15.38 -61.70 -3.82
CA THR A 210 15.50 -61.55 -2.37
C THR A 210 16.11 -60.18 -2.06
N GLY A 211 15.76 -59.58 -0.92
CA GLY A 211 16.27 -58.26 -0.50
C GLY A 211 15.54 -57.03 -1.07
N PRO A 212 16.09 -55.81 -0.87
CA PRO A 212 15.50 -54.56 -1.35
C PRO A 212 15.52 -54.46 -2.88
N CYS A 213 14.50 -53.82 -3.47
CA CYS A 213 14.43 -53.69 -4.92
C CYS A 213 15.55 -52.80 -5.47
N PRO A 214 16.12 -53.14 -6.64
CA PRO A 214 17.14 -52.32 -7.28
C PRO A 214 16.58 -50.94 -7.67
N PRO A 215 17.46 -49.92 -7.81
CA PRO A 215 17.03 -48.57 -8.17
C PRO A 215 16.32 -48.57 -9.52
N CYS A 216 15.20 -47.86 -9.57
CA CYS A 216 14.39 -47.74 -10.78
C CYS A 216 15.16 -46.93 -11.86
N PRO A 217 15.19 -47.40 -13.12
CA PRO A 217 15.82 -46.67 -14.23
C PRO A 217 14.94 -45.53 -14.78
N ASP A 218 13.68 -45.46 -14.37
CA ASP A 218 12.74 -44.45 -14.86
C ASP A 218 12.96 -43.09 -14.19
N ASN A 219 12.24 -42.06 -14.64
CA ASN A 219 12.32 -40.71 -14.10
C ASN A 219 11.05 -40.36 -13.32
N SER A 220 11.20 -39.63 -12.22
CA SER A 220 10.10 -39.13 -11.40
C SER A 220 10.01 -37.61 -11.49
N SER A 221 8.80 -37.07 -11.41
CA SER A 221 8.61 -35.62 -11.32
C SER A 221 8.64 -35.16 -9.87
N ILE A 222 9.57 -34.26 -9.54
CA ILE A 222 9.63 -33.57 -8.25
C ILE A 222 9.14 -32.14 -8.39
N VAL A 223 8.38 -31.68 -7.41
CA VAL A 223 7.91 -30.29 -7.34
C VAL A 223 8.77 -29.55 -6.33
N CYS A 224 9.22 -28.37 -6.72
CA CYS A 224 9.99 -27.50 -5.84
C CYS A 224 9.16 -27.10 -4.61
N ARG A 225 9.84 -26.90 -3.48
CA ARG A 225 9.27 -26.38 -2.24
C ARG A 225 8.36 -25.15 -2.46
N CYS A 226 8.75 -24.22 -3.33
CA CYS A 226 7.97 -23.02 -3.67
C CYS A 226 6.82 -23.25 -4.67
N LYS A 227 6.57 -24.50 -5.10
CA LYS A 227 5.59 -24.94 -6.11
C LYS A 227 5.71 -24.30 -7.49
N SER A 228 6.71 -23.45 -7.71
CA SER A 228 6.85 -22.66 -8.94
C SER A 228 7.57 -23.42 -10.05
N LEU A 229 8.24 -24.54 -9.73
CA LEU A 229 8.99 -25.35 -10.68
C LEU A 229 8.67 -26.83 -10.46
N LYS A 230 8.34 -27.53 -11.55
CA LYS A 230 8.23 -28.98 -11.61
C LYS A 230 9.38 -29.48 -12.48
N LYS A 231 10.25 -30.33 -11.94
CA LYS A 231 11.41 -30.88 -12.65
C LYS A 231 11.30 -32.41 -12.70
N THR A 232 11.68 -33.00 -13.82
CA THR A 232 11.76 -34.45 -13.97
C THR A 232 13.20 -34.90 -13.72
N ILE A 233 13.41 -35.74 -12.71
CA ILE A 233 14.73 -36.22 -12.28
C ILE A 233 14.77 -37.75 -12.24
N PRO A 234 15.96 -38.37 -12.37
CA PRO A 234 16.09 -39.83 -12.25
C PRO A 234 15.64 -40.33 -10.87
N CYS A 235 15.04 -41.52 -10.79
CA CYS A 235 14.54 -42.06 -9.52
C CYS A 235 15.65 -42.19 -8.44
N LYS A 236 16.90 -42.48 -8.84
CA LYS A 236 18.04 -42.53 -7.92
C LYS A 236 18.27 -41.21 -7.19
N GLU A 237 18.07 -40.09 -7.88
CA GLU A 237 18.19 -38.75 -7.30
C GLU A 237 16.93 -38.37 -6.52
N PHE A 238 15.74 -38.76 -7.01
CA PHE A 238 14.45 -38.54 -6.35
C PHE A 238 14.43 -39.08 -4.91
N LEU A 239 15.00 -40.27 -4.70
CA LEU A 239 15.07 -40.91 -3.37
C LEU A 239 15.93 -40.14 -2.35
N ARG A 240 16.75 -39.17 -2.79
CA ARG A 240 17.55 -38.31 -1.89
C ARG A 240 16.75 -37.16 -1.30
N TYR A 241 15.61 -36.83 -1.90
CA TYR A 241 14.72 -35.78 -1.43
C TYR A 241 13.61 -36.39 -0.59
N SER A 242 13.32 -35.77 0.55
CA SER A 242 12.29 -36.19 1.50
C SER A 242 11.57 -34.98 2.06
N ASP A 243 10.58 -35.18 2.94
CA ASP A 243 9.91 -34.05 3.60
C ASP A 243 10.89 -33.18 4.42
N SER A 244 11.94 -33.79 4.99
CA SER A 244 13.00 -33.08 5.72
C SER A 244 14.01 -32.38 4.81
N ASN A 245 14.20 -32.87 3.58
CA ASN A 245 15.09 -32.28 2.57
C ASN A 245 14.36 -32.09 1.24
N PRO A 246 13.47 -31.09 1.15
CA PRO A 246 12.67 -30.86 -0.04
C PRO A 246 13.52 -30.23 -1.15
N PHE A 247 13.19 -30.52 -2.40
CA PHE A 247 13.84 -29.91 -3.55
C PHE A 247 13.63 -28.38 -3.58
N THR A 248 14.71 -27.60 -3.61
CA THR A 248 14.70 -26.14 -3.69
C THR A 248 15.24 -25.64 -5.01
N CYS A 249 14.60 -24.65 -5.62
CA CYS A 249 15.07 -24.02 -6.86
C CYS A 249 15.89 -22.76 -6.60
N GLU A 250 16.72 -22.37 -7.56
CA GLU A 250 17.55 -21.15 -7.50
C GLU A 250 16.78 -19.88 -7.92
N ARG A 251 15.45 -19.95 -8.00
CA ARG A 251 14.64 -18.81 -8.42
C ARG A 251 14.43 -17.86 -7.25
N ARG A 252 14.82 -16.59 -7.42
CA ARG A 252 14.41 -15.51 -6.52
C ARG A 252 12.92 -15.26 -6.63
N CYS A 253 12.25 -15.18 -5.48
CA CYS A 253 10.88 -14.70 -5.42
C CYS A 253 10.83 -13.24 -5.95
N ARG A 254 9.75 -12.85 -6.62
CA ARG A 254 9.51 -11.46 -7.07
C ARG A 254 8.18 -10.89 -6.56
N LYS A 255 7.50 -11.64 -5.67
CA LYS A 255 6.23 -11.21 -5.06
C LYS A 255 6.47 -9.96 -4.21
N LEU A 256 5.49 -9.07 -4.21
CA LEU A 256 5.54 -7.86 -3.39
C LEU A 256 5.39 -8.23 -1.91
N LYS A 257 6.14 -7.53 -1.06
CA LYS A 257 5.97 -7.56 0.38
C LYS A 257 4.69 -6.80 0.77
N SER A 258 4.27 -6.92 2.02
CA SER A 258 3.07 -6.28 2.60
C SER A 258 3.01 -4.77 2.35
N CYS A 259 4.16 -4.10 2.26
CA CYS A 259 4.29 -2.69 1.93
C CYS A 259 4.01 -2.31 0.47
N GLN A 260 3.81 -3.28 -0.42
CA GLN A 260 3.60 -3.14 -1.88
C GLN A 260 4.71 -2.41 -2.68
N ASN A 261 5.71 -1.83 -2.03
CA ASN A 261 6.84 -1.18 -2.70
C ASN A 261 8.07 -2.09 -2.83
N HIS A 262 8.30 -2.96 -1.84
CA HIS A 262 9.45 -3.84 -1.82
C HIS A 262 9.10 -5.23 -2.36
N ARG A 263 9.98 -5.79 -3.18
CA ARG A 263 9.87 -7.17 -3.68
C ARG A 263 10.61 -8.11 -2.74
N CYS A 264 10.11 -9.33 -2.56
CA CYS A 264 10.89 -10.41 -1.97
C CYS A 264 12.13 -10.66 -2.83
N GLN A 265 13.25 -11.01 -2.20
CA GLN A 265 14.49 -11.40 -2.90
C GLN A 265 15.02 -12.75 -2.41
N ALA A 266 14.25 -13.46 -1.55
CA ALA A 266 14.62 -14.75 -1.02
C ALA A 266 14.62 -15.83 -2.13
N MET A 267 15.58 -16.74 -2.03
CA MET A 267 15.70 -17.91 -2.91
C MET A 267 14.66 -18.96 -2.48
N CYS A 268 13.85 -19.46 -3.42
CA CYS A 268 12.84 -20.49 -3.15
C CYS A 268 11.86 -20.15 -1.99
N CYS A 269 11.25 -18.97 -2.02
CA CYS A 269 10.30 -18.55 -0.99
C CYS A 269 9.00 -19.38 -1.01
N VAL A 270 8.53 -19.81 0.17
CA VAL A 270 7.21 -20.47 0.37
C VAL A 270 6.16 -19.57 0.97
N ASP A 271 6.56 -18.42 1.51
CA ASP A 271 5.68 -17.58 2.31
C ASP A 271 4.51 -17.09 1.47
N THR A 272 3.30 -17.29 2.00
CA THR A 272 2.07 -16.72 1.44
C THR A 272 2.07 -15.22 1.68
N GLU A 273 2.50 -14.80 2.87
CA GLU A 273 2.56 -13.40 3.29
C GLU A 273 4.02 -12.94 3.42
N HIS A 274 4.37 -11.90 2.68
CA HIS A 274 5.74 -11.40 2.62
C HIS A 274 5.87 -10.13 3.47
N PHE A 275 6.21 -10.23 4.75
CA PHE A 275 6.33 -9.03 5.58
C PHE A 275 7.55 -8.17 5.21
N CYS A 276 7.36 -6.85 5.24
CA CYS A 276 8.45 -5.88 5.09
C CYS A 276 8.93 -5.42 6.47
N MET A 277 10.14 -5.82 6.85
CA MET A 277 10.79 -5.37 8.11
C MET A 277 11.67 -4.12 7.92
N GLN A 278 11.54 -3.43 6.78
CA GLN A 278 12.26 -2.18 6.57
C GLN A 278 11.50 -1.06 7.27
N ILE A 279 12.22 -0.14 7.91
CA ILE A 279 11.65 1.08 8.48
C ILE A 279 11.29 2.03 7.32
N CYS A 280 10.15 2.74 7.42
CA CYS A 280 9.68 3.61 6.34
C CYS A 280 10.64 4.79 6.10
N ASN A 281 11.10 5.44 7.18
CA ASN A 281 12.07 6.55 7.19
C ASN A 281 11.74 7.73 6.25
N LYS A 282 10.50 7.81 5.77
CA LYS A 282 9.99 8.94 5.01
C LYS A 282 9.80 10.13 5.93
N LYS A 283 10.15 11.31 5.44
CA LYS A 283 9.98 12.59 6.15
C LYS A 283 8.49 12.82 6.42
N LEU A 284 8.13 13.05 7.68
CA LEU A 284 6.75 13.33 8.11
C LEU A 284 6.31 14.73 7.69
N ASP A 285 5.01 15.00 7.77
CA ASP A 285 4.41 16.30 7.45
C ASP A 285 4.99 17.46 8.29
N CYS A 286 5.44 17.18 9.53
CA CYS A 286 6.09 18.16 10.38
C CYS A 286 7.44 18.69 9.85
N GLY A 287 8.02 18.09 8.81
CA GLY A 287 9.26 18.56 8.18
C GLY A 287 10.56 18.36 8.98
N ASN A 288 10.49 17.88 10.23
CA ASN A 288 11.66 17.69 11.09
C ASN A 288 11.89 16.24 11.53
N HIS A 289 10.86 15.39 11.49
CA HIS A 289 10.93 14.00 11.91
C HIS A 289 10.69 13.02 10.76
N ASN A 290 11.24 11.81 10.90
CA ASN A 290 11.05 10.72 9.95
C ASN A 290 10.15 9.63 10.54
N CYS A 291 9.42 8.93 9.68
CA CYS A 291 8.57 7.82 10.06
C CYS A 291 9.40 6.62 10.57
N ASP A 292 9.21 6.27 11.83
CA ASP A 292 9.86 5.15 12.54
C ASP A 292 9.13 3.81 12.36
N ARG A 293 7.90 3.83 11.82
CA ARG A 293 7.11 2.62 11.59
C ARG A 293 7.72 1.77 10.49
N LEU A 294 7.45 0.47 10.57
CA LEU A 294 7.71 -0.45 9.46
C LEU A 294 7.03 0.04 8.18
N CYS A 295 7.62 -0.31 7.04
CA CYS A 295 7.14 0.08 5.73
C CYS A 295 5.68 -0.35 5.57
N HIS A 296 4.82 0.65 5.44
CA HIS A 296 3.37 0.49 5.39
C HIS A 296 2.83 1.03 4.07
N VAL A 297 1.58 0.71 3.79
CA VAL A 297 0.85 1.23 2.63
C VAL A 297 0.17 2.54 3.04
N GLY A 298 0.08 3.51 2.12
CA GLY A 298 -0.57 4.80 2.35
C GLY A 298 0.34 5.90 2.88
N GLN A 299 -0.26 7.02 3.31
CA GLN A 299 0.46 8.17 3.89
C GLN A 299 1.00 7.83 5.28
N CYS A 300 2.14 8.41 5.63
CA CYS A 300 2.72 8.26 6.96
C CYS A 300 1.79 8.89 8.01
N PRO A 301 1.73 8.32 9.23
CA PRO A 301 1.01 8.95 10.32
C PRO A 301 1.62 10.30 10.66
N ARG A 302 0.82 11.16 11.30
CA ARG A 302 1.27 12.47 11.76
C ARG A 302 2.40 12.31 12.79
N CYS A 303 3.23 13.34 12.92
CA CYS A 303 4.22 13.36 13.99
C CYS A 303 3.52 13.31 15.36
N LEU A 304 3.89 12.34 16.19
CA LEU A 304 3.36 12.18 17.55
C LEU A 304 4.16 12.99 18.59
N GLN A 305 5.23 13.66 18.16
CA GLN A 305 6.01 14.51 19.05
C GLN A 305 5.26 15.80 19.33
N ALA A 306 5.28 16.25 20.58
CA ALA A 306 4.73 17.53 21.00
C ALA A 306 5.75 18.28 21.86
N SER A 307 5.76 19.61 21.79
CA SER A 307 6.48 20.44 22.74
C SER A 307 5.61 20.71 23.97
N PHE A 308 6.25 20.74 25.13
CA PHE A 308 5.63 21.09 26.42
C PHE A 308 5.96 22.52 26.85
N GLU A 309 6.53 23.30 25.94
CA GLU A 309 6.83 24.72 26.09
C GLU A 309 5.76 25.56 25.39
N GLU A 310 5.44 26.70 25.98
CA GLU A 310 4.51 27.67 25.42
C GLU A 310 5.04 28.25 24.10
N GLN A 311 4.18 28.37 23.10
CA GLN A 311 4.54 28.94 21.80
C GLN A 311 3.96 30.35 21.69
N TYR A 312 4.82 31.34 21.53
CA TYR A 312 4.45 32.74 21.43
C TYR A 312 4.36 33.17 19.96
N CYS A 313 3.50 34.14 19.63
CA CYS A 313 3.66 34.90 18.39
C CYS A 313 5.04 35.58 18.36
N LEU A 314 5.50 35.98 17.18
CA LEU A 314 6.71 36.80 17.04
C LEU A 314 6.63 38.14 17.80
N CYS A 315 5.40 38.60 18.07
CA CYS A 315 5.11 39.78 18.85
C CYS A 315 5.13 39.59 20.39
N GLY A 316 5.21 38.34 20.87
CA GLY A 316 5.10 38.00 22.29
C GLY A 316 3.70 38.13 22.92
N HIS A 317 2.71 38.69 22.22
CA HIS A 317 1.39 39.01 22.79
C HIS A 317 0.42 37.82 22.86
N THR A 318 0.37 37.00 21.82
CA THR A 318 -0.46 35.78 21.79
C THR A 318 0.39 34.58 22.19
N VAL A 319 -0.10 33.78 23.15
CA VAL A 319 0.53 32.55 23.60
C VAL A 319 -0.39 31.35 23.31
N ARG A 320 0.19 30.24 22.86
CA ARG A 320 -0.47 28.93 22.80
C ARG A 320 0.08 28.05 23.92
N GLU A 321 -0.84 27.45 24.68
CA GLU A 321 -0.50 26.57 25.78
C GLU A 321 -0.10 25.16 25.30
N PRO A 322 0.80 24.46 26.03
CA PRO A 322 1.14 23.07 25.75
C PRO A 322 0.00 22.08 26.08
N PRO A 323 -0.03 20.88 25.45
CA PRO A 323 0.95 20.31 24.53
C PRO A 323 0.75 20.77 23.07
N ILE A 324 1.82 21.23 22.43
CA ILE A 324 1.78 21.73 21.06
C ILE A 324 2.33 20.67 20.10
N PRO A 325 1.50 20.12 19.19
CA PRO A 325 1.97 19.12 18.23
C PRO A 325 3.12 19.66 17.37
N CYS A 326 4.09 18.80 17.07
CA CYS A 326 5.21 19.14 16.19
C CYS A 326 4.70 19.53 14.79
N GLY A 327 5.21 20.63 14.26
CA GLY A 327 4.78 21.19 12.96
C GLY A 327 3.58 22.13 13.06
N THR A 328 3.05 22.41 14.26
CA THR A 328 2.00 23.41 14.41
C THR A 328 2.55 24.82 14.15
N PRO A 329 1.95 25.61 13.22
CA PRO A 329 2.39 26.97 12.95
C PRO A 329 2.18 27.88 14.17
N LEU A 330 2.86 29.01 14.21
CA LEU A 330 2.74 30.01 15.28
C LEU A 330 1.26 30.42 15.49
N PRO A 331 0.86 30.78 16.72
CA PRO A 331 -0.51 31.20 16.98
C PRO A 331 -0.88 32.46 16.18
N PRO A 332 -2.12 32.55 15.64
CA PRO A 332 -2.58 33.75 14.95
C PRO A 332 -2.65 34.92 15.95
N CYS A 333 -2.23 36.11 15.51
CA CYS A 333 -2.25 37.30 16.34
C CYS A 333 -2.79 38.50 15.55
N ASP A 334 -3.79 39.16 16.12
CA ASP A 334 -4.48 40.31 15.52
C ASP A 334 -3.83 41.66 15.86
N GLN A 335 -2.74 41.66 16.64
CA GLN A 335 -2.01 42.89 16.96
C GLN A 335 -1.26 43.42 15.73
N PRO A 336 -1.10 44.76 15.59
CA PRO A 336 -0.29 45.33 14.52
C PRO A 336 1.14 44.81 14.59
N CYS A 337 1.75 44.58 13.43
CA CYS A 337 3.12 44.07 13.36
C CYS A 337 4.12 45.00 14.06
N SER A 338 4.91 44.47 14.99
CA SER A 338 5.90 45.22 15.78
C SER A 338 7.29 45.32 15.12
N ARG A 339 7.46 44.76 13.90
CA ARG A 339 8.74 44.77 13.19
C ARG A 339 9.07 46.16 12.64
N GLN A 340 10.36 46.45 12.44
CA GLN A 340 10.81 47.68 11.80
C GLN A 340 10.50 47.64 10.30
N HIS A 341 9.86 48.68 9.78
CA HIS A 341 9.50 48.81 8.38
C HIS A 341 10.44 49.81 7.70
N ALA A 342 10.73 49.59 6.42
CA ALA A 342 11.57 50.49 5.63
C ALA A 342 10.91 51.86 5.36
N CYS A 343 9.58 51.96 5.54
CA CYS A 343 8.83 53.20 5.42
C CYS A 343 8.38 53.71 6.79
N GLU A 344 8.23 55.02 6.92
CA GLU A 344 7.77 55.69 8.16
C GLU A 344 6.26 55.59 8.40
N HIS A 345 5.53 54.83 7.57
CA HIS A 345 4.09 54.66 7.70
C HIS A 345 3.71 53.62 8.77
N PRO A 346 2.59 53.83 9.51
CA PRO A 346 2.07 52.83 10.43
C PRO A 346 1.81 51.48 9.75
N PRO A 347 2.09 50.35 10.42
CA PRO A 347 1.85 49.02 9.86
C PRO A 347 0.35 48.78 9.68
N MET A 348 -0.08 48.50 8.45
CA MET A 348 -1.49 48.19 8.11
C MET A 348 -1.79 46.69 8.06
N HIS A 349 -0.92 45.84 8.62
CA HIS A 349 -1.10 44.40 8.70
C HIS A 349 -0.91 43.88 10.13
N SER A 350 -1.58 42.78 10.44
CA SER A 350 -1.47 42.08 11.71
C SER A 350 -0.18 41.26 11.79
N CYS A 351 0.16 40.81 13.00
CA CYS A 351 1.29 39.95 13.25
C CYS A 351 1.20 38.67 12.42
N HIS A 352 2.29 38.34 11.75
CA HIS A 352 2.35 37.25 10.77
C HIS A 352 3.62 36.42 10.98
N SER A 353 3.65 35.19 10.47
CA SER A 353 4.75 34.23 10.70
C SER A 353 5.91 34.35 9.71
N GLU A 354 5.67 34.93 8.53
CA GLU A 354 6.65 35.02 7.45
C GLU A 354 7.81 35.93 7.84
N PRO A 355 9.03 35.72 7.30
CA PRO A 355 10.19 36.56 7.63
C PRO A 355 10.08 37.99 7.06
N GLU A 356 9.39 38.18 5.94
CA GLU A 356 9.21 39.47 5.28
C GLU A 356 7.82 40.04 5.54
N CYS A 357 7.76 41.31 5.94
CA CYS A 357 6.49 42.00 6.15
C CYS A 357 5.78 42.31 4.82
N PRO A 358 4.45 42.20 4.76
CA PRO A 358 3.66 42.68 3.62
C PRO A 358 4.03 44.12 3.23
N PRO A 359 4.11 44.43 1.92
CA PRO A 359 4.52 45.74 1.44
C PRO A 359 3.53 46.84 1.85
N CYS A 360 4.04 48.04 2.07
CA CYS A 360 3.23 49.18 2.49
C CYS A 360 2.36 49.71 1.33
N THR A 361 1.04 49.61 1.48
CA THR A 361 0.04 50.06 0.50
C THR A 361 -0.39 51.51 0.66
N VAL A 362 0.17 52.24 1.63
CA VAL A 362 -0.13 53.66 1.86
C VAL A 362 0.19 54.46 0.59
N LEU A 363 -0.77 55.27 0.17
CA LEU A 363 -0.69 56.05 -1.05
C LEU A 363 0.20 57.28 -0.85
N THR A 364 1.23 57.40 -1.69
CA THR A 364 2.23 58.48 -1.69
C THR A 364 2.25 59.18 -3.05
N GLN A 365 2.88 60.36 -3.10
CA GLN A 365 3.15 61.08 -4.35
C GLN A 365 4.57 60.77 -4.80
N LYS A 366 4.74 60.33 -6.04
CA LYS A 366 6.07 60.00 -6.60
C LYS A 366 6.21 60.51 -8.02
N GLU A 367 7.43 60.88 -8.37
CA GLU A 367 7.78 61.31 -9.72
C GLU A 367 7.99 60.10 -10.63
N CYS A 368 7.66 60.23 -11.92
CA CYS A 368 7.93 59.15 -12.87
C CYS A 368 9.42 59.03 -13.21
N TYR A 369 9.86 57.88 -13.75
CA TYR A 369 11.25 57.65 -14.17
C TYR A 369 11.86 58.75 -15.06
N GLY A 370 11.02 59.41 -15.86
CA GLY A 370 11.44 60.47 -16.77
C GLY A 370 11.40 61.88 -16.17
N GLY A 371 10.86 62.06 -14.96
CA GLY A 371 10.59 63.38 -14.38
C GLY A 371 9.51 64.18 -15.11
N HIS A 372 8.65 63.53 -15.91
CA HIS A 372 7.64 64.20 -16.73
C HIS A 372 6.43 64.69 -15.92
N GLU A 373 6.04 63.97 -14.86
CA GLU A 373 4.86 64.28 -14.04
C GLU A 373 4.93 63.58 -12.68
N ILE A 374 4.42 64.25 -11.64
CA ILE A 374 4.25 63.70 -10.29
C ILE A 374 2.90 63.00 -10.22
N ARG A 375 2.90 61.68 -9.95
CA ARG A 375 1.67 60.92 -9.77
C ARG A 375 1.32 60.78 -8.30
N SER A 376 0.10 61.19 -7.95
CA SER A 376 -0.53 60.88 -6.67
C SER A 376 -1.16 59.48 -6.72
N ASN A 377 -1.43 58.90 -5.55
CA ASN A 377 -2.01 57.56 -5.39
C ASN A 377 -1.08 56.41 -5.79
N ILE A 378 0.23 56.55 -5.54
CA ILE A 378 1.19 55.46 -5.75
C ILE A 378 1.46 54.77 -4.41
N PRO A 379 1.22 53.45 -4.28
CA PRO A 379 1.60 52.68 -3.09
C PRO A 379 3.07 52.89 -2.70
N CYS A 380 3.33 53.08 -1.41
CA CYS A 380 4.67 53.39 -0.89
C CYS A 380 5.74 52.38 -1.32
N TYR A 381 5.40 51.08 -1.44
CA TYR A 381 6.36 50.06 -1.89
C TYR A 381 6.81 50.22 -3.36
N LEU A 382 6.02 50.89 -4.21
CA LEU A 382 6.36 51.13 -5.60
C LEU A 382 7.18 52.42 -5.70
N ASN A 383 8.50 52.31 -5.71
CA ASN A 383 9.40 53.45 -5.98
C ASN A 383 9.43 53.82 -7.48
N ASP A 384 8.95 52.91 -8.31
CA ASP A 384 9.21 52.85 -9.73
C ASP A 384 7.93 53.09 -10.54
N VAL A 385 7.73 54.33 -10.99
CA VAL A 385 6.47 54.75 -11.63
C VAL A 385 6.71 55.22 -13.06
N SER A 386 5.97 54.66 -14.02
CA SER A 386 5.91 55.17 -15.40
C SER A 386 4.70 56.08 -15.57
N CYS A 387 4.89 57.24 -16.21
CA CYS A 387 3.79 58.17 -16.51
C CYS A 387 2.96 57.78 -17.74
N GLY A 388 3.37 56.75 -18.50
CA GLY A 388 2.68 56.35 -19.75
C GLY A 388 2.92 57.28 -20.94
N ARG A 389 3.58 58.43 -20.75
CA ARG A 389 3.99 59.34 -21.84
C ARG A 389 5.24 58.80 -22.55
N PRO A 390 5.45 59.10 -23.85
CA PRO A 390 6.73 58.84 -24.50
C PRO A 390 7.85 59.57 -23.77
N CYS A 391 9.06 59.01 -23.81
CA CYS A 391 10.21 59.54 -23.10
C CYS A 391 10.72 60.86 -23.70
N ASP A 392 10.68 60.99 -25.02
CA ASP A 392 11.07 62.16 -25.81
C ASP A 392 12.50 62.71 -25.57
N LYS A 393 13.28 62.09 -24.67
CA LYS A 393 14.71 62.38 -24.48
C LYS A 393 15.46 62.18 -25.79
N ALA A 394 16.28 63.16 -26.15
CA ALA A 394 17.11 63.12 -27.35
C ALA A 394 18.08 61.94 -27.27
N LEU A 395 18.06 61.06 -28.27
CA LEU A 395 19.04 59.99 -28.37
C LEU A 395 20.39 60.57 -28.80
N PRO A 396 21.52 59.95 -28.42
CA PRO A 396 22.86 60.44 -28.77
C PRO A 396 23.15 60.45 -30.28
N CYS A 397 22.27 59.89 -31.13
CA CYS A 397 22.35 60.08 -32.58
C CYS A 397 22.03 61.51 -33.04
N GLY A 398 21.45 62.36 -32.18
CA GLY A 398 21.18 63.78 -32.43
C GLY A 398 20.05 64.08 -33.41
N VAL A 399 19.47 63.06 -34.04
CA VAL A 399 18.38 63.18 -35.05
C VAL A 399 17.06 62.58 -34.56
N HIS A 400 17.11 61.62 -33.63
CA HIS A 400 15.91 60.94 -33.16
C HIS A 400 15.67 61.11 -31.66
N THR A 401 14.40 61.14 -31.27
CA THR A 401 13.94 61.14 -29.88
C THR A 401 13.48 59.74 -29.44
N CYS A 402 13.59 59.46 -28.14
CA CYS A 402 13.16 58.20 -27.58
C CYS A 402 11.62 58.07 -27.62
N LYS A 403 11.11 57.26 -28.55
CA LYS A 403 9.67 56.98 -28.69
C LYS A 403 9.16 55.90 -27.72
N ARG A 404 10.01 55.41 -26.80
CA ARG A 404 9.60 54.42 -25.80
C ARG A 404 8.71 55.10 -24.76
N ILE A 405 7.73 54.40 -24.24
CA ILE A 405 6.98 54.83 -23.04
C ILE A 405 7.98 55.02 -21.90
N CYS A 406 7.76 56.01 -21.03
CA CYS A 406 8.56 56.32 -19.85
C CYS A 406 9.08 55.02 -19.19
N HIS A 407 10.39 54.83 -19.24
CA HIS A 407 11.07 53.59 -18.87
C HIS A 407 12.16 53.88 -17.84
N PRO A 408 12.53 52.90 -17.00
CA PRO A 408 13.69 53.00 -16.13
C PRO A 408 14.99 53.11 -16.93
N GLY A 409 15.96 53.85 -16.42
CA GLY A 409 17.32 53.92 -16.94
C GLY A 409 17.51 54.73 -18.24
N GLU A 410 18.69 54.60 -18.84
CA GLU A 410 19.07 55.31 -20.07
C GLU A 410 18.31 54.79 -21.29
N CYS A 411 18.02 55.69 -22.26
CA CYS A 411 17.24 55.33 -23.45
C CYS A 411 17.95 54.35 -24.38
N LEU A 412 19.29 54.34 -24.36
CA LEU A 412 20.13 53.33 -24.98
C LEU A 412 20.82 52.52 -23.88
N THR A 413 20.74 51.19 -23.97
CA THR A 413 21.39 50.26 -23.04
C THR A 413 22.54 49.54 -23.74
N ALA A 414 23.42 48.87 -23.00
CA ALA A 414 24.53 48.09 -23.56
C ALA A 414 24.08 47.04 -24.60
N GLU A 415 22.82 46.59 -24.54
CA GLU A 415 22.20 45.65 -25.49
C GLU A 415 21.65 46.32 -26.77
N ASN A 416 21.41 47.64 -26.74
CA ASN A 416 21.02 48.44 -27.90
C ASN A 416 21.81 49.77 -27.92
N PRO A 417 23.12 49.71 -28.24
CA PRO A 417 23.99 50.88 -28.21
C PRO A 417 23.75 51.85 -29.37
N VAL A 418 23.07 51.42 -30.44
CA VAL A 418 22.82 52.21 -31.65
C VAL A 418 21.32 52.38 -31.88
N CYS A 419 20.91 53.59 -32.26
CA CYS A 419 19.53 53.89 -32.63
C CYS A 419 19.14 53.06 -33.87
N LYS A 420 18.17 52.15 -33.73
CA LYS A 420 17.63 51.36 -34.85
C LYS A 420 16.38 51.98 -35.49
N GLN A 421 16.00 53.19 -35.09
CA GLN A 421 14.83 53.87 -35.65
C GLN A 421 15.07 54.21 -37.13
N PRO A 422 14.06 54.06 -38.00
CA PRO A 422 14.18 54.36 -39.42
C PRO A 422 14.44 55.85 -39.63
N CYS A 423 15.45 56.17 -40.44
CA CYS A 423 15.81 57.53 -40.75
C CYS A 423 14.69 58.22 -41.56
N THR A 424 14.22 59.36 -41.06
CA THR A 424 13.12 60.16 -41.65
C THR A 424 13.60 61.21 -42.65
N ILE A 425 14.90 61.27 -42.94
CA ILE A 425 15.47 62.23 -43.91
C ILE A 425 15.07 61.78 -45.34
N PRO A 426 14.52 62.68 -46.19
CA PRO A 426 14.15 62.37 -47.57
C PRO A 426 15.39 62.08 -48.44
N ARG A 427 15.26 61.20 -49.42
CA ARG A 427 16.36 60.81 -50.33
C ARG A 427 16.58 61.91 -51.37
N GLU A 428 17.58 62.78 -51.18
CA GLU A 428 17.94 63.80 -52.17
C GLU A 428 18.72 63.19 -53.36
N GLY A 429 18.31 63.49 -54.60
CA GLY A 429 19.03 63.09 -55.82
C GLY A 429 18.81 61.64 -56.30
N GLN A 430 17.69 61.02 -55.94
CA GLN A 430 17.24 59.71 -56.45
C GLN A 430 15.84 59.83 -57.08
N ALA A 431 15.41 58.82 -57.85
CA ALA A 431 14.17 58.87 -58.63
C ALA A 431 12.85 58.91 -57.82
N CYS A 432 12.91 58.98 -56.49
CA CYS A 432 11.75 59.08 -55.60
C CYS A 432 12.02 59.92 -54.34
N ASP A 433 11.04 60.72 -53.93
CA ASP A 433 11.11 61.62 -52.75
C ASP A 433 10.76 60.92 -51.41
N HIS A 434 10.88 59.59 -51.34
CA HIS A 434 10.55 58.83 -50.12
C HIS A 434 11.64 58.98 -49.03
N ALA A 435 11.23 58.85 -47.77
CA ALA A 435 12.15 58.82 -46.64
C ALA A 435 13.18 57.67 -46.77
N CYS A 436 14.37 57.86 -46.21
CA CYS A 436 15.46 56.90 -46.29
C CYS A 436 15.04 55.51 -45.78
N GLY A 437 14.38 55.44 -44.61
CA GLY A 437 13.84 54.20 -44.05
C GLY A 437 14.90 53.20 -43.56
N LEU A 438 16.19 53.50 -43.73
CA LEU A 438 17.32 52.71 -43.21
C LEU A 438 17.50 52.93 -41.70
N PRO A 439 18.17 52.00 -40.98
CA PRO A 439 18.58 52.23 -39.60
C PRO A 439 19.32 53.56 -39.44
N CYS A 440 19.18 54.19 -38.27
CA CYS A 440 19.81 55.49 -38.00
C CYS A 440 21.32 55.42 -38.22
N HIS A 441 21.81 56.32 -39.07
CA HIS A 441 23.23 56.51 -39.40
C HIS A 441 23.75 57.85 -38.86
N GLY A 442 23.10 58.38 -37.82
CA GLY A 442 23.51 59.62 -37.15
C GLY A 442 23.38 60.85 -38.04
N LYS A 443 24.48 61.63 -38.15
CA LYS A 443 24.57 62.86 -38.94
C LYS A 443 25.20 62.66 -40.33
N GLU A 444 25.55 61.43 -40.69
CA GLU A 444 26.15 61.15 -42.00
C GLU A 444 25.10 61.26 -43.12
N PRO A 445 25.48 61.62 -44.35
CA PRO A 445 24.55 61.65 -45.47
C PRO A 445 23.98 60.25 -45.74
N CYS A 446 22.69 60.18 -46.09
CA CYS A 446 21.99 58.91 -46.32
C CYS A 446 22.69 58.07 -47.41
N PRO A 447 23.03 56.80 -47.15
CA PRO A 447 23.67 55.96 -48.14
C PRO A 447 22.72 55.66 -49.31
N LYS A 448 23.27 55.63 -50.53
CA LYS A 448 22.52 55.30 -51.75
C LYS A 448 21.94 53.89 -51.63
N SER A 449 20.62 53.79 -51.51
CA SER A 449 19.91 52.51 -51.36
C SER A 449 18.70 52.46 -52.28
N VAL A 450 18.23 51.26 -52.61
CA VAL A 450 16.97 51.09 -53.36
C VAL A 450 15.78 51.43 -52.47
N CYS A 451 14.74 52.03 -53.04
CA CYS A 451 13.54 52.39 -52.29
C CYS A 451 12.60 51.19 -52.15
N THR A 452 12.44 50.70 -50.92
CA THR A 452 11.52 49.61 -50.57
C THR A 452 10.16 50.10 -50.06
N GLU A 453 9.93 51.41 -50.07
CA GLU A 453 8.66 52.02 -49.67
C GLU A 453 7.52 51.48 -50.53
N LYS A 454 6.39 51.16 -49.89
CA LYS A 454 5.23 50.61 -50.58
C LYS A 454 4.36 51.76 -51.10
N ILE A 455 4.14 51.78 -52.40
CA ILE A 455 3.27 52.75 -53.07
C ILE A 455 2.07 52.03 -53.68
N MET A 456 0.92 52.72 -53.68
CA MET A 456 -0.29 52.23 -54.34
C MET A 456 -0.19 52.52 -55.83
N VAL A 457 -0.16 51.47 -56.66
CA VAL A 457 -0.14 51.59 -58.11
C VAL A 457 -1.49 51.22 -58.68
N THR A 458 -2.08 52.16 -59.41
CA THR A 458 -3.34 51.99 -60.10
C THR A 458 -3.08 51.54 -61.53
N CYS A 459 -3.77 50.48 -61.97
CA CYS A 459 -3.78 50.12 -63.39
C CYS A 459 -4.36 51.29 -64.19
N ALA A 460 -3.87 51.54 -65.39
CA ALA A 460 -4.32 52.68 -66.19
C ALA A 460 -5.74 52.54 -66.74
N CYS A 461 -6.36 51.35 -66.66
CA CYS A 461 -7.82 51.23 -66.84
C CYS A 461 -8.62 51.70 -65.59
N GLN A 462 -7.93 52.15 -64.54
CA GLN A 462 -8.42 52.66 -63.25
C GLN A 462 -9.27 51.69 -62.40
N ARG A 463 -9.41 50.42 -62.82
CA ARG A 463 -10.28 49.44 -62.14
C ARG A 463 -9.61 48.63 -61.04
N LYS A 464 -8.28 48.64 -60.94
CA LYS A 464 -7.52 47.87 -59.94
C LYS A 464 -6.37 48.71 -59.39
N THR A 465 -6.32 48.81 -58.06
CA THR A 465 -5.20 49.38 -57.31
C THR A 465 -4.51 48.25 -56.55
N ALA A 466 -3.18 48.22 -56.58
CA ALA A 466 -2.38 47.24 -55.86
C ALA A 466 -1.20 47.92 -55.17
N GLU A 467 -0.89 47.47 -53.95
CA GLU A 467 0.26 47.92 -53.19
C GLU A 467 1.54 47.25 -53.74
N MET A 468 2.52 48.02 -54.22
CA MET A 468 3.80 47.51 -54.74
C MET A 468 4.97 48.36 -54.24
N ARG A 469 6.17 47.77 -54.11
CA ARG A 469 7.37 48.51 -53.67
C ARG A 469 7.85 49.45 -54.77
N CYS A 470 8.28 50.65 -54.40
CA CYS A 470 8.71 51.70 -55.34
C CYS A 470 9.74 51.20 -56.37
N VAL A 471 10.75 50.45 -55.94
CA VAL A 471 11.76 49.83 -56.84
C VAL A 471 11.16 48.87 -57.87
N ASP A 472 10.14 48.10 -57.50
CA ASP A 472 9.50 47.14 -58.41
C ASP A 472 8.65 47.87 -59.46
N VAL A 473 8.05 49.00 -59.07
CA VAL A 473 7.28 49.87 -59.96
C VAL A 473 8.20 50.59 -60.95
N GLU A 474 9.33 51.10 -60.48
CA GLU A 474 10.33 51.73 -61.35
C GLU A 474 10.92 50.71 -62.35
N ARG A 475 11.26 49.51 -61.89
CA ARG A 475 11.77 48.41 -62.75
C ARG A 475 10.71 47.97 -63.78
N ALA A 476 9.45 47.85 -63.38
CA ALA A 476 8.35 47.51 -64.28
C ALA A 476 8.14 48.60 -65.35
N TYR A 477 8.26 49.88 -64.96
CA TYR A 477 8.16 51.01 -65.87
C TYR A 477 9.32 51.03 -66.88
N GLN A 478 10.56 50.82 -66.43
CA GLN A 478 11.73 50.75 -67.30
C GLN A 478 11.65 49.58 -68.30
N LYS A 479 11.22 48.39 -67.84
CA LYS A 479 10.98 47.22 -68.72
C LYS A 479 9.91 47.52 -69.77
N MET A 480 8.80 48.17 -69.39
CA MET A 480 7.74 48.54 -70.32
C MET A 480 8.23 49.55 -71.38
N MET A 481 9.10 50.49 -71.00
CA MET A 481 9.69 51.43 -71.96
C MET A 481 10.67 50.73 -72.92
N ALA A 482 11.50 49.80 -72.44
CA ALA A 482 12.41 49.03 -73.29
C ALA A 482 11.67 48.17 -74.32
N VAL A 483 10.58 47.51 -73.93
CA VAL A 483 9.74 46.70 -74.84
C VAL A 483 9.10 47.56 -75.93
N ARG A 484 8.64 48.77 -75.60
CA ARG A 484 8.10 49.71 -76.61
C ARG A 484 9.14 50.17 -77.62
N VAL A 485 10.41 50.27 -77.21
CA VAL A 485 11.50 50.68 -78.11
C VAL A 485 11.87 49.53 -79.06
N SER A 486 11.82 48.26 -78.60
CA SER A 486 12.05 47.09 -79.45
C SER A 486 10.88 46.78 -80.40
N GLU A 487 9.63 46.97 -79.95
CA GLU A 487 8.43 46.79 -80.79
C GLU A 487 8.30 47.89 -81.88
N ALA A 488 8.99 49.02 -81.73
CA ALA A 488 9.01 50.08 -82.75
C ALA A 488 10.03 49.83 -83.87
N SER A 489 10.95 48.87 -83.71
CA SER A 489 12.00 48.54 -84.69
C SER A 489 11.68 47.34 -85.59
N GLU A 490 10.66 46.55 -85.28
CA GLU A 490 10.29 45.35 -86.04
C GLU A 490 8.78 45.41 -86.39
N GLU A 491 8.51 45.45 -87.69
CA GLU A 491 7.20 45.25 -88.35
C GLU A 491 6.14 46.37 -88.31
N SER A 492 6.06 47.04 -89.46
CA SER A 492 4.83 47.44 -90.11
C SER A 492 3.82 46.28 -90.24
N ASP A 493 2.61 46.57 -89.79
CA ASP A 493 1.31 45.99 -90.15
C ASP A 493 0.53 45.25 -89.04
N SER A 494 -0.58 45.89 -88.74
CA SER A 494 -1.77 45.46 -88.00
C SER A 494 -1.68 45.07 -86.52
N SER A 495 -2.56 45.75 -85.77
CA SER A 495 -3.27 45.27 -84.57
C SER A 495 -2.67 45.56 -83.19
N GLN A 496 -3.12 46.71 -82.66
CA GLN A 496 -3.45 47.00 -81.26
C GLN A 496 -2.40 46.73 -80.17
N LYS A 497 -1.99 47.80 -79.47
CA LYS A 497 -2.11 47.90 -78.00
C LYS A 497 -1.98 49.33 -77.49
N ARG A 498 -2.92 49.70 -76.62
CA ARG A 498 -3.05 51.04 -76.02
C ARG A 498 -1.98 51.27 -74.95
N ILE A 499 -1.25 52.35 -75.13
CA ILE A 499 -0.20 52.90 -74.26
C ILE A 499 -0.80 53.43 -72.95
N LEU A 500 -0.30 52.96 -71.80
CA LEU A 500 -0.59 53.55 -70.49
C LEU A 500 0.29 54.80 -70.27
N LYS A 501 -0.35 55.93 -69.95
CA LYS A 501 0.26 57.14 -69.39
C LYS A 501 0.04 57.16 -67.86
N ARG A 502 1.04 57.65 -67.11
CA ARG A 502 0.88 57.96 -65.67
C ARG A 502 -0.08 59.14 -65.50
N SER A 503 -0.92 59.09 -64.48
CA SER A 503 -1.75 60.22 -64.05
C SER A 503 -1.37 60.70 -62.65
N PRO A 504 -1.59 62.00 -62.34
CA PRO A 504 -1.08 62.67 -61.15
C PRO A 504 -1.87 62.29 -59.90
N SER A 505 -1.14 62.09 -58.80
CA SER A 505 -1.70 61.91 -57.48
C SER A 505 -2.20 63.25 -56.95
N MET A 506 -3.47 63.31 -56.54
CA MET A 506 -3.95 64.31 -55.59
C MET A 506 -5.24 63.80 -54.91
N ASP A 507 -5.12 63.70 -53.58
CA ASP A 507 -6.11 64.15 -52.59
C ASP A 507 -7.40 63.33 -52.35
N LYS A 508 -7.50 62.68 -51.17
CA LYS A 508 -8.24 63.22 -50.00
C LYS A 508 -8.61 62.17 -48.93
N TYR A 509 -8.22 62.51 -47.68
CA TYR A 509 -8.89 62.25 -46.38
C TYR A 509 -8.99 60.77 -45.90
N ARG A 510 -8.85 60.39 -44.63
CA ARG A 510 -8.92 61.02 -43.28
C ARG A 510 -8.73 59.80 -42.32
N TRP A 511 -7.99 59.76 -41.20
CA TRP A 511 -7.89 60.56 -39.98
C TRP A 511 -6.51 60.34 -39.36
#